data_AF-A0A7S3CN60-F1
#
_entry.id   AF-A0A7S3CN60-F1
#
_cell.length_a   1.000
_cell.length_b   1.000
_cell.length_c   1.000
_cell.angle_alpha   90.00
_cell.angle_beta   90.00
_cell.angle_gamma   90.00
#
_symmetry.space_group_name_H-M   'P 1'
#
loop_
_entity.id
_entity.type
_entity.pdbx_description
1 polymer ?
#
loop_
_entity_poly.entity_id
_entity_poly.type
_entity_poly.pdbx_seq_one_letter_code
_entity_poly.pdbx_strand_id
1 'polypeptide(L)'
;SDIISFVEQLFNENVVNYQFSPRVFDNSIMWLQSRTVQKHGEAGTEGRAEVVSQFENEFVLIYHNSFSFQRAFRDGSLMQQMRALKRFSKSKKNDLKVIVLFNSVSDSLFNNENPLQGGEGAVSRGEFERFLIELTLSFEFDFLELYSPIEIIEFLREVHLSIKDKPHRKELS
;
A
#
# COMPACT_ATOMS: atom_id res chain seq x y z
N SER A 1 -17.72 -6.55 -4.39
CA SER A 1 -17.65 -6.23 -5.83
C SER A 1 -17.19 -4.80 -6.07
N ASP A 2 -17.46 -3.86 -5.17
CA ASP A 2 -17.44 -2.43 -5.52
C ASP A 2 -16.04 -1.81 -5.60
N ILE A 3 -15.07 -2.29 -4.80
CA ILE A 3 -13.67 -1.83 -4.86
C ILE A 3 -13.02 -2.24 -6.17
N ILE A 4 -13.29 -3.45 -6.66
CA ILE A 4 -12.76 -3.94 -7.95
C ILE A 4 -13.31 -3.09 -9.07
N SER A 5 -14.63 -2.86 -9.09
CA SER A 5 -15.26 -2.01 -10.09
C SER A 5 -14.77 -0.56 -10.05
N PHE A 6 -14.45 0.00 -8.88
CA PHE A 6 -13.83 1.31 -8.78
C PHE A 6 -12.38 1.33 -9.28
N VAL A 7 -11.58 0.33 -8.91
CA VAL A 7 -10.20 0.19 -9.41
C VAL A 7 -10.22 0.04 -10.93
N GLU A 8 -11.17 -0.72 -11.49
CA GLU A 8 -11.45 -0.82 -12.93
C GLU A 8 -11.93 0.51 -13.54
N GLN A 9 -12.75 1.29 -12.83
CA GLN A 9 -13.17 2.62 -13.29
C GLN A 9 -11.99 3.60 -13.34
N LEU A 10 -11.11 3.61 -12.33
CA LEU A 10 -9.86 4.36 -12.35
C LEU A 10 -8.98 3.96 -13.54
N PHE A 11 -8.97 2.68 -13.91
CA PHE A 11 -8.27 2.18 -15.09
C PHE A 11 -8.93 2.66 -16.39
N ASN A 12 -10.25 2.64 -16.47
CA ASN A 12 -11.01 2.97 -17.69
C ASN A 12 -11.03 4.47 -17.99
N GLU A 13 -10.91 5.33 -16.97
CA GLU A 13 -10.87 6.78 -17.14
C GLU A 13 -9.48 7.33 -17.58
N ASN A 14 -8.51 6.45 -17.92
CA ASN A 14 -7.15 6.78 -18.34
C ASN A 14 -6.38 7.69 -17.36
N VAL A 15 -6.76 7.68 -16.08
CA VAL A 15 -6.14 8.54 -15.07
C VAL A 15 -4.77 8.00 -14.65
N VAL A 16 -4.51 6.70 -14.84
CA VAL A 16 -3.27 6.02 -14.46
C VAL A 16 -2.86 4.96 -15.50
N ASN A 17 -1.60 4.95 -15.93
CA ASN A 17 -1.00 3.80 -16.60
C ASN A 17 -0.67 2.72 -15.54
N TYR A 18 -1.28 1.54 -15.66
CA TYR A 18 -1.07 0.46 -14.70
C TYR A 18 -0.38 -0.74 -15.36
N GLN A 19 0.37 -1.49 -14.55
CA GLN A 19 0.96 -2.75 -14.96
C GLN A 19 0.69 -3.78 -13.86
N PHE A 20 0.07 -4.90 -14.24
CA PHE A 20 0.06 -6.07 -13.36
C PHE A 20 1.49 -6.58 -13.23
N SER A 21 2.05 -6.49 -12.02
CA SER A 21 3.35 -7.05 -11.70
C SER A 21 3.16 -8.42 -11.06
N PRO A 22 3.96 -9.45 -11.42
CA PRO A 22 3.98 -10.68 -10.65
C PRO A 22 4.29 -10.33 -9.18
N ARG A 23 3.33 -10.71 -8.32
CA ARG A 23 3.15 -10.24 -6.95
C ARG A 23 4.47 -10.09 -6.18
N VAL A 24 4.86 -8.85 -5.90
CA VAL A 24 5.92 -8.60 -4.91
C VAL A 24 5.34 -8.71 -3.49
N PHE A 25 4.09 -8.27 -3.31
CA PHE A 25 3.35 -8.29 -2.05
C PHE A 25 1.88 -8.68 -2.34
N ASP A 26 1.25 -9.44 -1.43
CA ASP A 26 -0.15 -9.83 -1.56
C ASP A 26 -1.09 -8.68 -1.17
N ASN A 27 -2.25 -8.62 -1.83
CA ASN A 27 -3.29 -7.59 -1.63
C ASN A 27 -2.77 -6.15 -1.67
N SER A 28 -1.75 -5.89 -2.50
CA SER A 28 -1.07 -4.59 -2.53
C SER A 28 -1.34 -3.80 -3.80
N ILE A 29 -1.43 -2.48 -3.66
CA ILE A 29 -1.32 -1.52 -4.76
C ILE A 29 -0.07 -0.67 -4.52
N MET A 30 0.75 -0.50 -5.56
CA MET A 30 2.00 0.25 -5.48
C MET A 30 2.00 1.33 -6.56
N TRP A 31 2.28 2.57 -6.15
CA TRP A 31 2.35 3.70 -7.06
C TRP A 31 3.80 4.01 -7.42
N LEU A 32 4.02 4.11 -8.73
CA LEU A 32 5.30 4.41 -9.34
C LEU A 32 5.21 5.76 -10.06
N GLN A 33 6.06 6.70 -9.67
CA GLN A 33 6.20 7.97 -10.37
C GLN A 33 7.38 7.88 -11.34
N SER A 34 7.13 8.12 -12.62
CA SER A 34 8.22 8.26 -13.59
C SER A 34 8.96 9.58 -13.35
N ARG A 35 10.28 9.51 -13.21
CA ARG A 35 11.18 10.66 -13.28
C ARG A 35 12.11 10.49 -14.45
N THR A 36 12.18 11.51 -15.29
CA THR A 36 13.18 11.60 -16.35
C THR A 36 14.50 12.03 -15.73
N VAL A 37 15.48 11.13 -15.73
CA VAL A 37 16.84 11.46 -15.32
C VAL A 37 17.64 11.74 -16.58
N GLN A 38 18.05 13.00 -16.77
CA GLN A 38 19.03 13.34 -17.79
C GLN A 38 20.40 12.92 -17.28
N LYS A 39 20.97 11.86 -17.84
CA LYS A 39 22.39 11.56 -17.64
C LYS A 39 23.17 12.43 -18.61
N HIS A 40 23.93 13.41 -18.10
CA HIS A 40 24.94 14.07 -18.90
C HIS A 40 26.10 13.10 -19.10
N GLY A 41 26.43 12.83 -20.37
CA GLY A 41 27.61 12.04 -20.72
C GLY A 41 28.87 12.71 -20.16
N GLU A 42 29.79 11.89 -19.66
CA GLU A 42 31.09 12.36 -19.21
C GLU A 42 31.78 13.20 -20.29
N ALA A 43 32.40 14.30 -19.85
CA ALA A 43 33.00 15.30 -20.73
C ALA A 43 34.02 14.66 -21.68
N GLY A 44 33.63 14.48 -22.94
CA GLY A 44 34.52 13.93 -23.97
C GLY A 44 33.85 13.17 -25.12
N THR A 45 32.56 12.85 -25.02
CA THR A 45 31.82 12.20 -26.12
C THR A 45 30.68 13.11 -26.57
N GLU A 46 30.55 13.36 -27.88
CA GLU A 46 29.35 13.96 -28.49
C GLU A 46 28.16 12.99 -28.32
N GLY A 47 27.69 12.84 -27.08
CA GLY A 47 26.65 11.92 -26.68
C GLY A 47 25.32 12.63 -26.59
N ARG A 48 24.38 12.26 -27.47
CA ARG A 48 22.94 12.51 -27.29
C ARG A 48 22.58 12.27 -25.82
N ALA A 49 21.99 13.27 -25.17
CA ALA A 49 21.49 13.09 -23.80
C ALA A 49 20.51 11.91 -23.79
N GLU A 50 20.90 10.82 -23.13
CA GLU A 50 20.03 9.67 -22.96
C GLU A 50 19.08 9.98 -21.80
N VAL A 51 17.82 10.22 -22.14
CA VAL A 51 16.76 10.39 -21.15
C VAL A 51 16.33 9.00 -20.72
N VAL A 52 16.79 8.58 -19.54
CA VAL A 52 16.36 7.32 -18.93
C VAL A 52 15.21 7.63 -17.97
N SER A 53 14.04 7.04 -18.24
CA SER A 53 12.93 7.06 -17.29
C SER A 53 13.26 6.13 -16.13
N GLN A 54 13.38 6.69 -14.93
CA GLN A 54 13.49 5.94 -13.68
C GLN A 54 12.16 6.02 -12.95
N PHE A 55 11.63 4.88 -12.51
CA PHE A 55 10.42 4.84 -11.69
C PHE A 55 10.79 4.88 -10.21
N GLU A 56 10.33 5.92 -9.52
CA GLU A 56 10.45 6.03 -8.08
C GLU A 56 9.18 5.51 -7.41
N ASN A 57 9.34 4.67 -6.39
CA ASN A 57 8.22 4.15 -5.62
C ASN A 57 7.82 5.21 -4.60
N GLU A 58 6.56 5.64 -4.61
CA GLU A 58 6.12 6.71 -3.72
C GLU A 58 5.47 6.15 -2.45
N PHE A 59 4.61 5.15 -2.60
CA PHE A 59 4.03 4.42 -1.48
C PHE A 59 3.46 3.08 -1.92
N VAL A 60 3.26 2.20 -0.93
CA VAL A 60 2.60 0.91 -1.06
C VAL A 60 1.39 0.90 -0.13
N LEU A 61 0.26 0.46 -0.66
CA LEU A 61 -0.96 0.22 0.08
C LEU A 61 -1.18 -1.29 0.19
N ILE A 62 -1.40 -1.80 1.40
CA ILE A 62 -1.73 -3.21 1.66
C ILE A 62 -3.15 -3.29 2.18
N TYR A 63 -4.01 -4.06 1.54
CA TYR A 63 -5.43 -4.16 1.90
C TYR A 63 -5.77 -5.48 2.61
N HIS A 64 -6.51 -5.37 3.71
CA HIS A 64 -7.08 -6.52 4.41
C HIS A 64 -8.54 -6.27 4.80
N ASN A 65 -9.43 -7.19 4.43
CA ASN A 65 -10.71 -7.39 5.12
C ASN A 65 -10.55 -8.42 6.26
N SER A 66 -11.57 -8.56 7.10
CA SER A 66 -11.55 -9.52 8.23
C SER A 66 -11.07 -10.93 7.84
N PHE A 67 -11.61 -11.49 6.75
CA PHE A 67 -11.24 -12.83 6.29
C PHE A 67 -9.76 -12.94 5.91
N SER A 68 -9.27 -12.04 5.06
CA SER A 68 -7.88 -12.04 4.61
C SER A 68 -6.90 -11.72 5.74
N PHE A 69 -7.29 -10.83 6.67
CA PHE A 69 -6.51 -10.54 7.87
C PHE A 69 -6.37 -11.78 8.75
N GLN A 70 -7.48 -12.39 9.16
CA GLN A 70 -7.44 -13.56 10.05
C GLN A 70 -6.61 -14.68 9.45
N ARG A 71 -6.78 -14.97 8.16
CA ARG A 71 -6.00 -16.00 7.48
C ARG A 71 -4.50 -15.68 7.51
N ALA A 72 -4.11 -14.49 7.03
CA ALA A 72 -2.71 -14.11 6.89
C ALA A 72 -2.00 -13.91 8.24
N PHE A 73 -2.75 -13.50 9.26
CA PHE A 73 -2.23 -13.36 10.62
C PHE A 73 -1.95 -14.74 11.23
N ARG A 74 -2.90 -15.67 11.11
CA ARG A 74 -2.79 -17.03 11.68
C ARG A 74 -1.68 -17.86 11.06
N ASP A 75 -1.53 -17.80 9.73
CA ASP A 75 -0.49 -18.54 9.04
C ASP A 75 0.89 -17.84 9.09
N GLY A 76 0.96 -16.65 9.71
CA GLY A 76 2.18 -15.86 9.88
C GLY A 76 2.65 -15.16 8.61
N SER A 77 1.97 -15.33 7.48
CA SER A 77 2.32 -14.69 6.21
C SER A 77 2.26 -13.17 6.29
N LEU A 78 1.33 -12.62 7.07
CA LEU A 78 1.21 -11.18 7.29
C LEU A 78 2.48 -10.60 7.93
N MET A 79 2.98 -11.23 8.99
CA MET A 79 4.21 -10.80 9.66
C MET A 79 5.43 -10.95 8.75
N GLN A 80 5.48 -12.01 7.95
CA GLN A 80 6.52 -12.19 6.95
C GLN A 80 6.48 -11.08 5.89
N GLN A 81 5.29 -10.71 5.43
CA GLN A 81 5.06 -9.62 4.48
C GLN A 81 5.48 -8.26 5.07
N MET A 82 5.11 -7.95 6.31
CA MET A 82 5.52 -6.69 6.97
C MET A 82 7.05 -6.57 7.10
N ARG A 83 7.73 -7.67 7.47
CA ARG A 83 9.20 -7.71 7.49
C ARG A 83 9.83 -7.57 6.10
N ALA A 84 9.20 -8.15 5.08
CA ALA A 84 9.66 -8.00 3.70
C ALA A 84 9.49 -6.55 3.22
N LEU A 85 8.34 -5.93 3.48
CA LEU A 85 8.07 -4.51 3.19
C LEU A 85 9.06 -3.59 3.90
N LYS A 86 9.38 -3.84 5.17
CA LYS A 86 10.34 -3.01 5.92
C LYS A 86 11.73 -3.07 5.31
N ARG A 87 12.19 -4.28 4.93
CA ARG A 87 13.46 -4.45 4.23
C ARG A 87 13.45 -3.78 2.87
N PHE A 88 12.36 -3.89 2.13
CA PHE A 88 12.19 -3.25 0.84
C PHE A 88 12.22 -1.72 0.95
N SER A 89 11.46 -1.14 1.88
CA SER A 89 11.44 0.30 2.15
C SER A 89 12.84 0.82 2.49
N LYS A 90 13.57 0.14 3.40
CA LYS A 90 14.97 0.50 3.74
C LYS A 90 15.96 0.39 2.57
N SER A 91 15.70 -0.50 1.60
CA SER A 91 16.59 -0.68 0.45
C SER A 91 16.45 0.40 -0.62
N LYS A 92 15.33 1.14 -0.61
CA LYS A 92 15.08 2.23 -1.54
C LYS A 92 15.70 3.51 -0.99
N LYS A 93 16.34 4.29 -1.87
CA LYS A 93 16.89 5.62 -1.52
C LYS A 93 15.81 6.68 -1.24
N ASN A 94 14.54 6.32 -1.42
CA ASN A 94 13.40 7.19 -1.26
C ASN A 94 12.55 6.72 -0.09
N ASP A 95 11.93 7.66 0.61
CA ASP A 95 11.02 7.44 1.74
C ASP A 95 9.72 6.76 1.27
N LEU A 96 9.81 5.46 0.99
CA LEU A 96 8.67 4.65 0.61
C LEU A 96 7.72 4.56 1.79
N LYS A 97 6.57 5.21 1.67
CA LYS A 97 5.50 5.10 2.67
C LYS A 97 4.73 3.80 2.50
N VAL A 98 4.38 3.16 3.60
CA VAL A 98 3.56 1.95 3.60
C VAL A 98 2.31 2.23 4.43
N ILE A 99 1.15 2.00 3.83
CA ILE A 99 -0.16 2.17 4.48
C ILE A 99 -0.88 0.82 4.47
N VAL A 100 -1.25 0.33 5.65
CA VAL A 100 -2.08 -0.88 5.79
C VAL A 100 -3.54 -0.46 5.98
N LEU A 101 -4.38 -0.79 5.01
CA LEU A 101 -5.83 -0.56 5.07
C LEU A 101 -6.54 -1.79 5.60
N PHE A 102 -7.30 -1.58 6.66
CA PHE A 102 -8.22 -2.56 7.22
C PHE A 102 -9.65 -2.19 6.87
N ASN A 103 -10.44 -3.18 6.44
CA ASN A 103 -11.86 -3.03 6.15
C ASN A 103 -12.70 -3.85 7.14
N SER A 104 -13.32 -3.14 8.08
CA SER A 104 -14.15 -3.69 9.17
C SER A 104 -13.50 -4.87 9.90
N VAL A 105 -12.17 -4.87 10.02
CA VAL A 105 -11.43 -5.91 10.74
C VAL A 105 -11.72 -5.78 12.22
N SER A 106 -11.61 -4.57 12.76
CA SER A 106 -11.93 -4.28 14.17
C SER A 106 -13.33 -4.80 14.51
N ASP A 107 -14.37 -4.30 13.83
CA ASP A 107 -15.78 -4.66 14.03
C ASP A 107 -16.03 -6.17 13.96
N SER A 108 -15.39 -6.84 13.01
CA SER A 108 -15.54 -8.29 12.87
C SER A 108 -14.93 -9.05 14.05
N LEU A 109 -13.88 -8.51 14.68
CA LEU A 109 -13.29 -9.10 15.89
C LEU A 109 -14.10 -8.77 17.15
N PHE A 110 -14.72 -7.59 17.22
CA PHE A 110 -15.64 -7.20 18.30
C PHE A 110 -16.94 -8.02 18.31
N ASN A 111 -17.54 -8.24 17.14
CA ASN A 111 -18.82 -8.95 17.04
C ASN A 111 -18.68 -10.48 17.15
N ASN A 112 -17.45 -11.01 17.09
CA ASN A 112 -17.15 -12.42 17.27
C ASN A 112 -16.91 -12.82 18.75
N GLU A 113 -17.29 -11.98 19.72
CA GLU A 113 -17.25 -12.27 21.16
C GLU A 113 -18.16 -13.44 21.62
N ASN A 114 -18.66 -14.28 20.71
CA ASN A 114 -19.17 -15.60 21.06
C ASN A 114 -17.99 -16.61 21.07
N PRO A 115 -17.44 -16.98 22.24
CA PRO A 115 -16.33 -17.93 22.34
C PRO A 115 -16.65 -19.35 21.84
N LEU A 116 -17.91 -19.61 21.45
CA LEU A 116 -18.37 -20.88 20.88
C LEU A 116 -18.42 -20.91 19.34
N GLN A 117 -18.25 -19.77 18.65
CA GLN A 117 -18.22 -19.70 17.17
C GLN A 117 -16.84 -19.33 16.61
N GLY A 118 -15.92 -18.85 17.44
CA GLY A 118 -14.51 -18.75 17.09
C GLY A 118 -13.87 -20.13 17.09
N GLY A 119 -13.83 -20.78 15.93
CA GLY A 119 -13.04 -22.01 15.77
C GLY A 119 -11.62 -21.81 16.30
N GLU A 120 -11.02 -22.87 16.86
CA GLU A 120 -9.65 -22.83 17.40
C GLU A 120 -8.71 -22.01 16.50
N GLY A 121 -8.16 -20.93 17.04
CA GLY A 121 -7.23 -20.04 16.37
C GLY A 121 -7.80 -18.79 15.70
N ALA A 122 -9.05 -18.37 15.99
CA ALA A 122 -9.49 -17.02 15.61
C ALA A 122 -8.59 -15.94 16.25
N VAL A 123 -8.21 -14.92 15.48
CA VAL A 123 -7.38 -13.81 15.98
C VAL A 123 -8.20 -13.02 17.01
N SER A 124 -7.65 -12.83 18.19
CA SER A 124 -8.29 -12.03 19.24
C SER A 124 -8.12 -10.53 18.99
N ARG A 125 -9.02 -9.74 19.57
CA ARG A 125 -8.89 -8.27 19.60
C ARG A 125 -7.55 -7.81 20.17
N GLY A 126 -7.09 -8.43 21.25
CA GLY A 126 -5.80 -8.08 21.87
C GLY A 126 -4.59 -8.46 21.01
N GLU A 127 -4.70 -9.45 20.12
CA GLU A 127 -3.67 -9.73 19.11
C GLU A 127 -3.69 -8.68 18.00
N PHE A 128 -4.87 -8.28 17.54
CA PHE A 128 -5.00 -7.21 16.55
C PHE A 128 -4.46 -5.87 17.07
N GLU A 129 -4.84 -5.44 18.28
CA GLU A 129 -4.33 -4.20 18.88
C GLU A 129 -2.80 -4.21 19.05
N ARG A 130 -2.22 -5.35 19.48
CA ARG A 130 -0.75 -5.51 19.54
C ARG A 130 -0.10 -5.40 18.17
N PHE A 131 -0.74 -5.96 17.15
CA PHE A 131 -0.26 -5.86 15.77
C PHE A 131 -0.28 -4.42 15.26
N LEU A 132 -1.34 -3.65 15.53
CA LEU A 132 -1.40 -2.22 15.18
C LEU A 132 -0.26 -1.42 15.84
N ILE A 133 0.03 -1.71 17.12
CA ILE A 133 1.16 -1.10 17.82
C ILE A 133 2.48 -1.48 17.14
N GLU A 134 2.63 -2.75 16.73
CA GLU A 134 3.83 -3.22 16.04
C GLU A 134 4.01 -2.55 14.66
N LEU A 135 2.92 -2.36 13.90
CA LEU A 135 2.93 -1.61 12.63
C LEU A 135 3.55 -0.22 12.81
N THR A 136 3.11 0.53 13.81
CA THR A 136 3.61 1.89 14.04
C THR A 136 5.02 1.89 14.62
N LEU A 137 5.26 1.17 15.72
CA LEU A 137 6.51 1.30 16.48
C LEU A 137 7.66 0.51 15.86
N SER A 138 7.36 -0.69 15.36
CA SER A 138 8.40 -1.58 14.82
C SER A 138 8.54 -1.41 13.33
N PHE A 139 7.45 -1.29 12.57
CA PHE A 139 7.54 -1.19 11.12
C PHE A 139 7.58 0.25 10.59
N GLU A 140 7.16 1.24 11.39
CA GLU A 140 7.01 2.65 10.97
C GLU A 140 6.01 2.77 9.81
N PHE A 141 4.99 1.91 9.81
CA PHE A 141 3.92 1.91 8.81
C PHE A 141 2.70 2.64 9.36
N ASP A 142 2.05 3.39 8.48
CA ASP A 142 0.74 3.96 8.75
C ASP A 142 -0.34 2.88 8.56
N PHE A 143 -1.45 3.01 9.27
CA PHE A 143 -2.62 2.16 9.05
C PHE A 143 -3.91 2.98 9.15
N LEU A 144 -4.96 2.47 8.52
CA LEU A 144 -6.28 3.08 8.54
C LEU A 144 -7.35 1.98 8.56
N GLU A 145 -8.34 2.15 9.43
CA GLU A 145 -9.53 1.32 9.47
C GLU A 145 -10.66 2.06 8.75
N LEU A 146 -11.26 1.40 7.77
CA LEU A 146 -12.42 1.87 7.01
C LEU A 146 -13.54 0.86 7.17
N TYR A 147 -14.79 1.32 7.12
CA TYR A 147 -15.95 0.50 7.48
C TYR A 147 -16.91 0.27 6.32
N SER A 148 -16.69 0.96 5.20
CA SER A 148 -17.54 0.85 4.03
C SER A 148 -16.74 0.82 2.72
N PRO A 149 -17.28 0.16 1.68
CA PRO A 149 -16.69 0.21 0.34
C PRO A 149 -16.54 1.64 -0.19
N ILE A 150 -17.47 2.54 0.14
CA ILE A 150 -17.43 3.94 -0.32
C ILE A 150 -16.25 4.70 0.29
N GLU A 151 -15.95 4.53 1.57
CA GLU A 151 -14.79 5.16 2.20
C GLU A 151 -13.47 4.67 1.58
N ILE A 152 -13.40 3.38 1.21
CA ILE A 152 -12.22 2.82 0.53
C ILE A 152 -12.04 3.48 -0.84
N ILE A 153 -13.14 3.65 -1.57
CA ILE A 153 -13.14 4.32 -2.87
C ILE A 153 -12.71 5.78 -2.74
N GLU A 154 -13.27 6.51 -1.78
CA GLU A 154 -12.95 7.91 -1.52
C GLU A 154 -11.48 8.07 -1.11
N PHE A 155 -11.00 7.23 -0.20
CA PHE A 155 -9.60 7.22 0.21
C PHE A 155 -8.65 6.96 -0.96
N LEU A 156 -8.92 5.94 -1.78
CA LEU A 156 -8.10 5.65 -2.96
C LEU A 156 -8.11 6.79 -3.98
N ARG A 157 -9.25 7.49 -4.14
CA ARG A 157 -9.36 8.68 -4.99
C ARG A 157 -8.52 9.83 -4.44
N GLU A 158 -8.62 10.14 -3.16
CA GLU A 158 -7.85 11.21 -2.52
C GLU A 158 -6.35 10.94 -2.57
N VAL A 159 -5.94 9.72 -2.27
CA VAL A 159 -4.54 9.28 -2.38
C VAL A 159 -4.06 9.48 -3.81
N HIS A 160 -4.84 9.04 -4.81
CA HIS A 160 -4.52 9.24 -6.21
C HIS A 160 -4.32 10.72 -6.58
N LEU A 161 -5.28 11.58 -6.22
CA LEU A 161 -5.20 13.02 -6.48
C LEU A 161 -4.00 13.65 -5.79
N SER A 162 -3.70 13.28 -4.55
CA SER A 162 -2.56 13.80 -3.80
C SER A 162 -1.20 13.53 -4.49
N ILE A 163 -1.09 12.41 -5.20
CA ILE A 163 0.12 12.04 -5.96
C ILE A 163 0.19 12.85 -7.25
N LYS A 164 -0.94 12.97 -7.95
CA LYS A 164 -1.04 13.72 -9.19
C LYS A 164 -0.70 15.20 -8.98
N ASP A 165 -1.07 15.77 -7.83
CA ASP A 165 -0.88 17.20 -7.53
C ASP A 165 0.48 17.52 -6.90
N LYS A 166 1.20 16.53 -6.35
CA LYS A 166 2.55 16.71 -5.77
C LYS A 166 3.63 17.32 -6.68
N PRO A 167 3.72 17.00 -8.00
CA PRO A 167 4.72 17.62 -8.87
C PRO A 167 4.62 19.16 -8.89
N HIS A 168 3.41 19.71 -8.72
CA HIS A 168 3.19 21.17 -8.76
C HIS A 168 3.52 21.89 -7.45
N ARG A 169 3.70 21.17 -6.33
CA ARG A 169 3.92 21.77 -5.02
C ARG A 169 5.40 22.09 -4.73
N LYS A 170 6.34 21.43 -5.41
CA LYS A 170 7.79 21.67 -5.24
C LYS A 170 8.30 22.90 -6.01
N GLU A 171 7.51 23.49 -6.89
CA GLU A 171 7.91 24.68 -7.69
C GLU A 171 7.53 26.01 -7.03
N LEU A 172 6.91 25.98 -5.84
CA LEU A 172 6.44 27.18 -5.11
C LEU A 172 7.15 27.40 -3.76
N SER A 173 8.30 26.76 -3.52
CA SER A 173 9.11 26.93 -2.29
C SER A 173 10.50 27.44 -2.62
#